data_AF-W7SP83-F1
#
_entry.id   AF-W7SP83-F1
#
_cell.length_a   1.000
_cell.length_b   1.000
_cell.length_c   1.000
_cell.angle_alpha   90.00
_cell.angle_beta   90.00
_cell.angle_gamma   90.00
#
_symmetry.space_group_name_H-M   'P 1'
#
loop_
_entity.id
_entity.type
_entity.pdbx_description
1 polymer ?
#
loop_
_entity_poly.entity_id
_entity_poly.type
_entity_poly.pdbx_seq_one_letter_code
_entity_poly.pdbx_strand_id
1 'polypeptide(L)'
;MPQLDDRAATRRLLDRMGFGPRPGELESLSRQGFAAACEQVLAQAPDTTPLPDLGPEPAQAGKKASTAERKQRQKTLRGQQTTAVQWWLDRMVGTASPLPERLTWFWHGHFATSVQKVHSARLMLHQNQTLRSRGGGDFLTLAKAMIVDPALLLWLDGQQNKVGAANENLAREFMELFTLGVGHYSETDVREAARALTGWAVNRDAMTSSLAPKRHDSGDKTVLGVTGNLDAGGFVDIVVNRPDSPRFVASRLWFRLAGATPLAADALDRLVAGYGTQRSIGGLLRAVLAEPAFRDPATTLVKQPVEWAVGLMRALGVQPSKLPVTQLEAGLRGLGQVPFEPPSVGGWPAAQSWLTTSAGLARLHLAQLIAEHADVSHITSAAAAGQALGVDTWSQRSTQALAGLNGAQLVAMAACAPEYVVSQ
;
A
#
# COMPACT_ATOMS: atom_id res chain seq x y z
N MET A 1 0.07 29.23 15.66
CA MET A 1 -0.92 28.63 14.73
C MET A 1 -1.64 27.53 15.47
N PRO A 2 -2.93 27.27 15.21
CA PRO A 2 -3.63 26.16 15.85
C PRO A 2 -2.93 24.84 15.50
N GLN A 3 -2.68 24.01 16.51
CA GLN A 3 -2.17 22.66 16.35
C GLN A 3 -3.24 21.69 16.84
N LEU A 4 -3.25 20.48 16.27
CA LEU A 4 -4.04 19.40 16.85
C LEU A 4 -3.64 19.18 18.31
N ASP A 5 -4.64 18.99 19.16
CA ASP A 5 -4.41 18.46 20.49
C ASP A 5 -3.86 17.03 20.41
N ASP A 6 -3.37 16.51 21.53
CA ASP A 6 -2.73 15.20 21.56
C ASP A 6 -3.67 14.04 21.21
N ARG A 7 -4.98 14.17 21.47
CA ARG A 7 -5.95 13.13 21.12
C ARG A 7 -6.19 13.10 19.61
N ALA A 8 -6.42 14.26 19.00
CA ALA A 8 -6.60 14.39 17.55
C ALA A 8 -5.33 13.99 16.78
N ALA A 9 -4.15 14.39 17.30
CA ALA A 9 -2.86 13.97 16.74
C ALA A 9 -2.67 12.44 16.85
N THR A 10 -3.06 11.82 17.97
CA THR A 10 -3.02 10.36 18.14
C THR A 10 -3.98 9.64 17.21
N ARG A 11 -5.18 10.20 16.98
CA ARG A 11 -6.11 9.67 15.96
C ARG A 11 -5.48 9.70 14.57
N ARG A 12 -4.90 10.83 14.18
CA ARG A 12 -4.19 10.98 12.91
C ARG A 12 -3.06 9.95 12.81
N LEU A 13 -2.24 9.79 13.85
CA LEU A 13 -1.19 8.76 13.91
C LEU A 13 -1.74 7.36 13.60
N LEU A 14 -2.83 6.95 14.25
CA LEU A 14 -3.43 5.62 14.04
C LEU A 14 -4.02 5.42 12.64
N ASP A 15 -4.60 6.48 12.05
CA ASP A 15 -5.08 6.47 10.67
C ASP A 15 -3.91 6.42 9.66
N ARG A 16 -2.80 7.11 9.93
CA ARG A 16 -1.71 7.31 8.97
C ARG A 16 -0.67 6.21 9.01
N MET A 17 -0.33 5.74 10.20
CA MET A 17 0.65 4.68 10.45
C MET A 17 -0.01 3.32 10.70
N GLY A 18 -1.33 3.26 10.67
CA GLY A 18 -2.10 2.03 10.68
C GLY A 18 -3.30 2.15 9.74
N PHE A 19 -4.45 1.67 10.21
CA PHE A 19 -5.72 1.76 9.48
C PHE A 19 -6.81 2.41 10.33
N GLY A 20 -6.44 3.03 11.45
CA GLY A 20 -7.37 3.54 12.46
C GLY A 20 -7.44 2.66 13.73
N PRO A 21 -8.01 3.23 14.80
CA PRO A 21 -8.06 2.60 16.12
C PRO A 21 -9.05 1.44 16.19
N ARG A 22 -8.73 0.49 17.07
CA ARG A 22 -9.68 -0.45 17.65
C ARG A 22 -10.49 0.21 18.77
N PRO A 23 -11.62 -0.40 19.21
CA PRO A 23 -12.34 0.05 20.40
C PRO A 23 -11.40 0.28 21.59
N GLY A 24 -11.39 1.51 22.11
CA GLY A 24 -10.58 1.91 23.28
C GLY A 24 -9.08 2.17 23.03
N GLU A 25 -8.56 1.88 21.83
CA GLU A 25 -7.13 2.07 21.51
C GLU A 25 -6.75 3.55 21.50
N LEU A 26 -7.61 4.40 20.92
CA LEU A 26 -7.38 5.84 20.84
C LEU A 26 -7.35 6.48 22.24
N GLU A 27 -8.30 6.14 23.10
CA GLU A 27 -8.38 6.63 24.48
C GLU A 27 -7.16 6.17 25.29
N SER A 28 -6.73 4.92 25.12
CA SER A 28 -5.57 4.36 25.81
C SER A 28 -4.28 5.07 25.41
N LEU A 29 -4.03 5.25 24.12
CA LEU A 29 -2.82 5.89 23.61
C LEU A 29 -2.79 7.39 23.90
N SER A 30 -3.92 8.08 23.77
CA SER A 30 -3.98 9.53 23.99
C SER A 30 -3.64 9.93 25.43
N ARG A 31 -3.94 9.06 26.41
CA ARG A 31 -3.58 9.29 27.83
C ARG A 31 -2.08 9.24 28.10
N GLN A 32 -1.31 8.59 27.23
CA GLN A 32 0.15 8.47 27.37
C GLN A 32 0.89 9.68 26.75
N GLY A 33 0.17 10.53 26.01
CA GLY A 33 0.75 11.62 25.22
C GLY A 33 1.24 11.13 23.85
N PHE A 34 1.22 12.05 22.88
CA PHE A 34 1.49 11.71 21.48
C PHE A 34 2.88 11.11 21.24
N ALA A 35 3.92 11.61 21.92
CA ALA A 35 5.29 11.12 21.72
C ALA A 35 5.42 9.63 22.11
N ALA A 36 4.81 9.23 23.23
CA ALA A 36 4.76 7.83 23.64
C ALA A 36 3.94 6.98 22.66
N ALA A 37 2.81 7.51 22.17
CA ALA A 37 2.00 6.85 21.14
C ALA A 37 2.79 6.63 19.84
N CYS A 38 3.61 7.59 19.40
CA CYS A 38 4.49 7.44 18.24
C CYS A 38 5.47 6.29 18.42
N GLU A 39 6.19 6.22 19.54
CA GLU A 39 7.13 5.13 19.79
C GLU A 39 6.44 3.77 19.86
N GLN A 40 5.25 3.70 20.47
CA GLN A 40 4.47 2.46 20.52
C GLN A 40 4.00 2.00 19.13
N VAL A 41 3.55 2.91 18.27
CA VAL A 41 3.10 2.59 16.90
C VAL A 41 4.28 2.22 15.99
N LEU A 42 5.44 2.86 16.19
CA LEU A 42 6.67 2.55 15.46
C LEU A 42 7.32 1.24 15.93
N ALA A 43 7.04 0.79 17.15
CA ALA A 43 7.49 -0.49 17.65
C ALA A 43 6.86 -1.64 16.86
N GLN A 44 7.70 -2.49 16.27
CA GLN A 44 7.25 -3.67 15.51
C GLN A 44 7.17 -4.88 16.44
N ALA A 45 6.03 -5.55 16.46
CA ALA A 45 5.91 -6.87 17.07
C ALA A 45 6.32 -7.97 16.06
N PRO A 46 6.80 -9.12 16.55
CA PRO A 46 7.06 -10.28 15.70
C PRO A 46 5.82 -10.70 14.92
N ASP A 47 6.01 -11.05 13.65
CA ASP A 47 4.95 -11.56 12.81
C ASP A 47 4.68 -13.05 13.10
N THR A 48 3.44 -13.36 13.51
CA THR A 48 3.01 -14.72 13.83
C THR A 48 1.83 -15.20 12.98
N THR A 49 1.31 -14.41 12.04
CA THR A 49 0.18 -14.88 11.23
C THR A 49 0.68 -15.81 10.13
N PRO A 50 0.15 -17.04 10.03
CA PRO A 50 0.53 -17.95 8.96
C PRO A 50 0.06 -17.42 7.60
N LEU A 51 0.81 -17.77 6.56
CA LEU A 51 0.41 -17.61 5.17
C LEU A 51 -0.80 -18.52 4.86
N PRO A 52 -1.72 -18.09 3.98
CA PRO A 52 -2.77 -18.97 3.49
C PRO A 52 -2.16 -20.00 2.53
N ASP A 53 -2.65 -21.23 2.58
CA ASP A 53 -2.34 -22.20 1.54
C ASP A 53 -3.20 -21.93 0.30
N LEU A 54 -2.54 -21.57 -0.79
CA LEU A 54 -3.19 -21.36 -2.09
C LEU A 54 -3.16 -22.63 -2.96
N GLY A 55 -2.53 -23.72 -2.52
CA GLY A 55 -2.24 -24.88 -3.33
C GLY A 55 -1.23 -24.58 -4.45
N PRO A 56 -1.03 -25.54 -5.38
CA PRO A 56 -0.09 -25.38 -6.49
C PRO A 56 -0.57 -24.34 -7.53
N GLU A 57 0.38 -23.81 -8.31
CA GLU A 57 0.03 -23.00 -9.48
C GLU A 57 -0.66 -23.91 -10.52
N PRO A 58 -1.86 -23.55 -11.01
CA PRO A 58 -2.50 -24.33 -12.07
C PRO A 58 -1.66 -24.32 -13.35
N ALA A 59 -1.39 -25.51 -13.90
CA ALA A 59 -0.62 -25.67 -15.13
C ALA A 59 -1.13 -24.74 -16.25
N GLN A 60 -0.21 -24.22 -17.06
CA GLN A 60 -0.60 -23.39 -18.20
C GLN A 60 -1.45 -24.20 -19.18
N ALA A 61 -2.58 -23.64 -19.59
CA ALA A 61 -3.42 -24.29 -20.59
C ALA A 61 -2.69 -24.30 -21.93
N GLY A 62 -2.37 -25.49 -22.44
CA GLY A 62 -1.78 -25.65 -23.76
C GLY A 62 -2.72 -25.16 -24.88
N LYS A 63 -2.16 -24.99 -26.09
CA LYS A 63 -2.94 -24.58 -27.28
C LYS A 63 -4.15 -25.49 -27.53
N LYS A 64 -4.02 -26.79 -27.23
CA LYS A 64 -5.06 -27.82 -27.41
C LYS A 64 -5.99 -28.03 -26.21
N ALA A 65 -5.85 -27.26 -25.13
CA ALA A 65 -6.75 -27.39 -23.97
C ALA A 65 -8.22 -27.19 -24.41
N SER A 66 -9.13 -27.91 -23.79
CA SER A 66 -10.58 -27.76 -23.95
C SER A 66 -11.09 -26.50 -23.26
N THR A 67 -12.31 -26.08 -23.61
CA THR A 67 -13.00 -24.98 -22.92
C THR A 67 -13.22 -25.28 -21.44
N ALA A 68 -13.52 -26.54 -21.09
CA ALA A 68 -13.73 -26.97 -19.72
C ALA A 68 -12.44 -26.84 -18.87
N GLU A 69 -11.29 -27.28 -19.40
CA GLU A 69 -9.99 -27.14 -18.74
C GLU A 69 -9.61 -25.67 -18.52
N ARG A 70 -9.83 -24.80 -19.53
CA ARG A 70 -9.59 -23.36 -19.38
C ARG A 70 -10.48 -22.73 -18.32
N LYS A 71 -11.77 -23.09 -18.30
CA LYS A 71 -12.73 -22.60 -17.30
C LYS A 71 -12.37 -23.07 -15.89
N GLN A 72 -11.98 -24.33 -15.74
CA GLN A 72 -11.54 -24.88 -14.45
C GLN A 72 -10.27 -24.17 -13.95
N ARG A 73 -9.27 -23.97 -14.82
CA ARG A 73 -8.06 -23.20 -14.49
C ARG A 73 -8.40 -21.79 -14.01
N GLN A 74 -9.26 -21.07 -14.75
CA GLN A 74 -9.66 -19.72 -14.37
C GLN A 74 -10.41 -19.71 -13.02
N LYS A 75 -11.26 -20.71 -12.78
CA LYS A 75 -11.95 -20.88 -11.48
C LYS A 75 -10.94 -21.07 -10.34
N THR A 76 -9.91 -21.91 -10.52
CA THR A 76 -8.86 -22.10 -9.51
C THR A 76 -8.08 -20.81 -9.25
N LEU A 77 -7.63 -20.12 -10.31
CA LEU A 77 -6.89 -18.85 -10.15
C LEU A 77 -7.71 -17.78 -9.42
N ARG A 78 -9.00 -17.65 -9.76
CA ARG A 78 -9.93 -16.74 -9.05
C ARG A 78 -10.08 -17.12 -7.58
N GLY A 79 -10.25 -18.42 -7.29
CA GLY A 79 -10.32 -18.91 -5.91
C GLY A 79 -9.06 -18.57 -5.10
N GLN A 80 -7.87 -18.80 -5.67
CA GLN A 80 -6.59 -18.44 -5.04
C GLN A 80 -6.47 -16.94 -4.78
N GLN A 81 -6.90 -16.12 -5.74
CA GLN A 81 -6.90 -14.67 -5.58
C GLN A 81 -7.85 -14.22 -4.46
N THR A 82 -9.08 -14.72 -4.44
CA THR A 82 -10.06 -14.43 -3.38
C THR A 82 -9.51 -14.82 -2.00
N THR A 83 -8.90 -16.00 -1.87
CA THR A 83 -8.26 -16.42 -0.60
C THR A 83 -7.14 -15.47 -0.18
N ALA A 84 -6.27 -15.05 -1.11
CA ALA A 84 -5.18 -14.12 -0.81
C ALA A 84 -5.68 -12.73 -0.40
N VAL A 85 -6.70 -12.20 -1.10
CA VAL A 85 -7.33 -10.91 -0.77
C VAL A 85 -7.97 -10.96 0.62
N GLN A 86 -8.77 -11.98 0.89
CA GLN A 86 -9.45 -12.14 2.18
C GLN A 86 -8.44 -12.28 3.32
N TRP A 87 -7.42 -13.13 3.15
CA TRP A 87 -6.35 -13.28 4.15
C TRP A 87 -5.66 -11.95 4.45
N TRP A 88 -5.32 -11.16 3.44
CA TRP A 88 -4.61 -9.91 3.67
C TRP A 88 -5.50 -8.90 4.40
N LEU A 89 -6.78 -8.79 4.02
CA LEU A 89 -7.74 -7.94 4.72
C LEU A 89 -7.94 -8.38 6.18
N ASP A 90 -8.15 -9.68 6.43
CA ASP A 90 -8.26 -10.23 7.80
C ASP A 90 -7.05 -9.88 8.65
N ARG A 91 -5.87 -9.90 8.04
CA ARG A 91 -4.62 -9.60 8.70
C ARG A 91 -4.46 -8.09 8.99
N MET A 92 -4.85 -7.20 8.07
CA MET A 92 -4.88 -5.76 8.31
C MET A 92 -5.85 -5.38 9.45
N VAL A 93 -6.99 -6.07 9.54
CA VAL A 93 -7.96 -5.86 10.63
C VAL A 93 -7.47 -6.48 11.95
N GLY A 94 -6.95 -7.71 11.88
CA GLY A 94 -6.57 -8.54 13.02
C GLY A 94 -5.23 -8.21 13.68
N THR A 95 -4.34 -7.45 13.04
CA THR A 95 -3.03 -7.11 13.63
C THR A 95 -3.13 -6.09 14.77
N ALA A 96 -2.40 -6.35 15.86
CA ALA A 96 -2.17 -5.41 16.97
C ALA A 96 -1.04 -4.41 16.66
N SER A 97 -0.18 -4.70 15.69
CA SER A 97 0.87 -3.80 15.19
C SER A 97 0.58 -3.49 13.72
N PRO A 98 -0.14 -2.40 13.42
CA PRO A 98 -0.63 -2.16 12.05
C PRO A 98 0.43 -1.59 11.11
N LEU A 99 1.53 -1.02 11.61
CA LEU A 99 2.56 -0.38 10.80
C LEU A 99 3.18 -1.30 9.72
N PRO A 100 3.58 -2.55 10.02
CA PRO A 100 4.08 -3.47 8.98
C PRO A 100 3.08 -3.67 7.82
N GLU A 101 1.79 -3.84 8.10
CA GLU A 101 0.77 -3.96 7.05
C GLU A 101 0.54 -2.65 6.32
N ARG A 102 0.59 -1.53 7.04
CA ARG A 102 0.46 -0.20 6.46
C ARG A 102 1.59 0.11 5.47
N LEU A 103 2.83 -0.24 5.82
CA LEU A 103 3.99 -0.15 4.94
C LEU A 103 3.90 -1.15 3.78
N THR A 104 3.48 -2.38 4.02
CA THR A 104 3.25 -3.37 2.95
C THR A 104 2.25 -2.83 1.93
N TRP A 105 1.15 -2.24 2.39
CA TRP A 105 0.15 -1.60 1.52
C TRP A 105 0.73 -0.41 0.73
N PHE A 106 1.49 0.47 1.40
CA PHE A 106 2.18 1.58 0.75
C PHE A 106 3.14 1.08 -0.35
N TRP A 107 3.99 0.11 -0.04
CA TRP A 107 4.95 -0.41 -1.00
C TRP A 107 4.30 -1.19 -2.14
N HIS A 108 3.18 -1.84 -1.90
CA HIS A 108 2.39 -2.51 -2.94
C HIS A 108 1.79 -1.49 -3.92
N GLY A 109 1.44 -0.29 -3.45
CA GLY A 109 1.07 0.84 -4.31
C GLY A 109 2.26 1.55 -4.95
N HIS A 110 3.46 1.47 -4.36
CA HIS A 110 4.69 2.09 -4.87
C HIS A 110 5.32 1.26 -5.98
N PHE A 111 5.60 -0.02 -5.73
CA PHE A 111 6.04 -1.01 -6.72
C PHE A 111 4.84 -1.71 -7.34
N ALA A 112 3.93 -0.90 -7.90
CA ALA A 112 2.62 -1.37 -8.33
C ALA A 112 2.73 -2.57 -9.30
N THR A 113 2.23 -3.71 -8.85
CA THR A 113 2.23 -4.99 -9.57
C THR A 113 0.82 -5.56 -9.53
N SER A 114 0.26 -5.89 -10.70
CA SER A 114 -1.14 -6.36 -10.78
C SER A 114 -1.26 -7.84 -11.11
N VAL A 115 -2.04 -8.54 -10.29
CA VAL A 115 -2.42 -9.94 -10.51
C VAL A 115 -3.12 -10.13 -11.87
N GLN A 116 -3.73 -9.08 -12.43
CA GLN A 116 -4.41 -9.11 -13.72
C GLN A 116 -3.46 -9.39 -14.90
N LYS A 117 -2.17 -9.05 -14.81
CA LYS A 117 -1.15 -9.42 -15.81
C LYS A 117 -0.24 -10.54 -15.32
N VAL A 118 0.07 -10.59 -14.03
CA VAL A 118 0.92 -11.65 -13.44
C VAL A 118 0.23 -13.03 -13.50
N HIS A 119 -1.10 -13.04 -13.37
CA HIS A 119 -1.96 -14.24 -13.37
C HIS A 119 -1.55 -15.31 -12.34
N SER A 120 -1.03 -14.91 -11.18
CA SER A 120 -0.70 -15.83 -10.07
C SER A 120 -0.85 -15.13 -8.72
N ALA A 121 -1.82 -15.56 -7.93
CA ALA A 121 -1.95 -15.09 -6.55
C ALA A 121 -0.77 -15.53 -5.67
N ARG A 122 -0.10 -16.65 -6.00
CA ARG A 122 1.09 -17.14 -5.29
C ARG A 122 2.27 -16.17 -5.42
N LEU A 123 2.55 -15.70 -6.64
CA LEU A 123 3.61 -14.71 -6.87
C LEU A 123 3.29 -13.37 -6.21
N MET A 124 2.03 -12.94 -6.26
CA MET A 124 1.60 -11.71 -5.58
C MET A 124 1.73 -11.80 -4.05
N LEU A 125 1.38 -12.95 -3.47
CA LEU A 125 1.53 -13.21 -2.04
C LEU A 125 3.00 -13.30 -1.64
N HIS A 126 3.86 -13.88 -2.48
CA HIS A 126 5.31 -13.89 -2.27
C HIS A 126 5.88 -12.46 -2.28
N GLN A 127 5.54 -11.64 -3.28
CA GLN A 127 5.95 -10.24 -3.33
C GLN A 127 5.46 -9.47 -2.09
N ASN A 128 4.21 -9.70 -1.66
CA ASN A 128 3.66 -9.13 -0.44
C ASN A 128 4.49 -9.48 0.81
N GLN A 129 5.02 -10.71 0.91
CA GLN A 129 5.95 -11.08 1.99
C GLN A 129 7.31 -10.38 1.87
N THR A 130 7.84 -10.22 0.67
CA THR A 130 9.06 -9.42 0.44
C THR A 130 8.86 -7.98 0.91
N LEU A 131 7.75 -7.35 0.51
CA LEU A 131 7.40 -5.99 0.91
C LEU A 131 7.22 -5.85 2.42
N ARG A 132 6.59 -6.84 3.08
CA ARG A 132 6.39 -6.84 4.52
C ARG A 132 7.70 -6.98 5.29
N SER A 133 8.50 -7.99 4.95
CA SER A 133 9.73 -8.32 5.67
C SER A 133 10.82 -7.27 5.50
N ARG A 134 10.84 -6.55 4.37
CA ARG A 134 11.88 -5.56 4.05
C ARG A 134 11.38 -4.11 4.11
N GLY A 135 10.07 -3.87 4.03
CA GLY A 135 9.49 -2.54 3.89
C GLY A 135 9.65 -1.61 5.07
N GLY A 136 9.95 -2.13 6.26
CA GLY A 136 10.30 -1.35 7.45
C GLY A 136 11.81 -1.17 7.67
N GLY A 137 12.65 -1.80 6.86
CA GLY A 137 14.12 -1.77 6.95
C GLY A 137 14.72 -0.59 6.19
N ASP A 138 15.78 -0.85 5.41
CA ASP A 138 16.35 0.12 4.49
C ASP A 138 15.80 -0.04 3.06
N PHE A 139 15.66 1.08 2.36
CA PHE A 139 15.08 1.08 1.02
C PHE A 139 15.99 0.46 -0.05
N LEU A 140 17.32 0.54 0.12
CA LEU A 140 18.24 -0.05 -0.85
C LEU A 140 18.06 -1.57 -0.92
N THR A 141 17.97 -2.22 0.24
CA THR A 141 17.67 -3.65 0.38
C THR A 141 16.32 -4.01 -0.22
N LEU A 142 15.27 -3.21 0.05
CA LEU A 142 13.96 -3.42 -0.55
C LEU A 142 14.03 -3.29 -2.09
N ALA A 143 14.66 -2.23 -2.60
CA ALA A 143 14.76 -1.95 -4.02
C ALA A 143 15.54 -3.05 -4.77
N LYS A 144 16.61 -3.59 -4.17
CA LYS A 144 17.35 -4.75 -4.69
C LYS A 144 16.52 -6.02 -4.71
N ALA A 145 15.67 -6.24 -3.70
CA ALA A 145 14.75 -7.38 -3.72
C ALA A 145 13.68 -7.22 -4.81
N MET A 146 13.17 -6.00 -5.00
CA MET A 146 12.09 -5.71 -5.94
C MET A 146 12.53 -5.72 -7.41
N ILE A 147 13.73 -5.22 -7.75
CA ILE A 147 14.18 -5.16 -9.15
C ILE A 147 14.26 -6.54 -9.82
N VAL A 148 14.39 -7.60 -9.02
CA VAL A 148 14.42 -9.00 -9.47
C VAL A 148 13.20 -9.81 -9.00
N ASP A 149 12.20 -9.17 -8.39
CA ASP A 149 11.02 -9.87 -7.89
C ASP A 149 10.25 -10.55 -9.04
N PRO A 150 9.89 -11.84 -8.92
CA PRO A 150 9.22 -12.58 -9.99
C PRO A 150 7.92 -11.94 -10.50
N ALA A 151 7.11 -11.36 -9.60
CA ALA A 151 5.84 -10.74 -9.98
C ALA A 151 6.10 -9.42 -10.71
N LEU A 152 7.04 -8.60 -10.23
CA LEU A 152 7.41 -7.33 -10.88
C LEU A 152 8.05 -7.57 -12.25
N LEU A 153 8.93 -8.58 -12.38
CA LEU A 153 9.51 -8.98 -13.65
C LEU A 153 8.43 -9.34 -14.68
N LEU A 154 7.42 -10.13 -14.30
CA LEU A 154 6.29 -10.45 -15.19
C LEU A 154 5.41 -9.24 -15.50
N TRP A 155 5.21 -8.36 -14.52
CA TRP A 155 4.40 -7.14 -14.67
C TRP A 155 5.03 -6.17 -15.67
N LEU A 156 6.35 -6.04 -15.68
CA LEU A 156 7.09 -5.10 -16.52
C LEU A 156 7.84 -5.75 -17.69
N ASP A 157 7.53 -7.01 -17.98
CA ASP A 157 8.12 -7.80 -19.07
C ASP A 157 9.65 -8.00 -18.98
N GLY A 158 10.21 -7.90 -17.77
CA GLY A 158 11.64 -8.08 -17.49
C GLY A 158 12.15 -9.50 -17.77
N GLN A 159 11.29 -10.51 -17.66
CA GLN A 159 11.58 -11.89 -18.06
C GLN A 159 11.84 -12.04 -19.58
N GLN A 160 11.38 -11.09 -20.39
CA GLN A 160 11.61 -11.06 -21.84
C GLN A 160 12.91 -10.31 -22.20
N ASN A 161 13.46 -9.53 -21.26
CA ASN A 161 14.67 -8.75 -21.45
C ASN A 161 15.89 -9.67 -21.66
N LYS A 162 16.59 -9.54 -22.78
CA LYS A 162 17.75 -10.36 -23.13
C LYS A 162 18.75 -9.57 -23.95
N VAL A 163 20.01 -9.98 -23.89
CA VAL A 163 21.08 -9.43 -24.72
C VAL A 163 20.68 -9.44 -26.20
N GLY A 164 20.98 -8.33 -26.90
CA GLY A 164 20.59 -8.10 -28.30
C GLY A 164 19.13 -7.70 -28.53
N ALA A 165 18.26 -7.76 -27.51
CA ALA A 165 16.87 -7.31 -27.56
C ALA A 165 16.45 -6.78 -26.18
N ALA A 166 17.10 -5.70 -25.75
CA ALA A 166 16.87 -5.13 -24.43
C ALA A 166 15.45 -4.55 -24.33
N ASN A 167 14.74 -4.87 -23.25
CA ASN A 167 13.43 -4.29 -22.94
C ASN A 167 13.62 -3.19 -21.88
N GLU A 168 13.32 -1.96 -22.28
CA GLU A 168 13.55 -0.76 -21.48
C GLU A 168 12.53 -0.53 -20.36
N ASN A 169 11.37 -1.19 -20.42
CA ASN A 169 10.23 -0.88 -19.56
C ASN A 169 10.61 -0.91 -18.08
N LEU A 170 11.12 -2.04 -17.57
CA LEU A 170 11.51 -2.14 -16.15
C LEU A 170 12.55 -1.10 -15.73
N ALA A 171 13.54 -0.81 -16.57
CA ALA A 171 14.59 0.17 -16.27
C ALA A 171 14.01 1.59 -16.17
N ARG A 172 13.15 1.96 -17.12
CA ARG A 172 12.47 3.27 -17.14
C ARG A 172 11.59 3.42 -15.92
N GLU A 173 10.69 2.47 -15.66
CA GLU A 173 9.75 2.54 -14.54
C GLU A 173 10.48 2.57 -13.18
N PHE A 174 11.59 1.83 -13.06
CA PHE A 174 12.37 1.86 -11.84
C PHE A 174 12.98 3.23 -11.55
N MET A 175 13.54 3.90 -12.56
CA MET A 175 14.05 5.26 -12.42
C MET A 175 12.91 6.27 -12.24
N GLU A 176 11.88 6.22 -13.09
CA GLU A 176 10.82 7.21 -13.17
C GLU A 176 9.85 7.15 -11.99
N LEU A 177 9.28 5.97 -11.73
CA LEU A 177 8.14 5.85 -10.82
C LEU A 177 8.51 5.33 -9.43
N PHE A 178 9.65 4.65 -9.31
CA PHE A 178 10.03 4.00 -8.06
C PHE A 178 11.17 4.69 -7.31
N THR A 179 12.02 5.47 -7.97
CA THR A 179 13.25 5.96 -7.33
C THR A 179 13.60 7.42 -7.54
N LEU A 180 13.58 7.98 -8.76
CA LEU A 180 14.10 9.33 -9.06
C LEU A 180 13.00 10.34 -9.38
N GLY A 181 11.92 9.92 -10.04
CA GLY A 181 10.97 10.84 -10.65
C GLY A 181 11.34 11.20 -12.10
N VAL A 182 10.39 11.82 -12.79
CA VAL A 182 10.54 12.26 -14.19
C VAL A 182 11.63 13.34 -14.31
N GLY A 183 12.46 13.25 -15.35
CA GLY A 183 13.43 14.30 -15.70
C GLY A 183 14.80 14.20 -15.03
N HIS A 184 15.05 13.11 -14.28
CA HIS A 184 16.31 12.89 -13.55
C HIS A 184 17.23 11.84 -14.20
N TYR A 185 16.94 11.45 -15.45
CA TYR A 185 17.71 10.51 -16.27
C TYR A 185 17.48 10.83 -17.76
N SER A 186 18.37 10.35 -18.62
CA SER A 186 18.26 10.45 -20.07
C SER A 186 17.73 9.16 -20.70
N GLU A 187 17.32 9.24 -21.97
CA GLU A 187 16.96 8.06 -22.76
C GLU A 187 18.14 7.09 -22.97
N THR A 188 19.37 7.60 -22.94
CA THR A 188 20.57 6.75 -22.96
C THR A 188 20.71 5.96 -21.67
N ASP A 189 20.44 6.58 -20.52
CA ASP A 189 20.47 5.89 -19.24
C ASP A 189 19.45 4.75 -19.20
N VAL A 190 18.25 4.96 -19.77
CA VAL A 190 17.22 3.92 -19.87
C VAL A 190 17.72 2.73 -20.68
N ARG A 191 18.30 2.96 -21.86
CA ARG A 191 18.85 1.90 -22.72
C ARG A 191 19.98 1.12 -22.06
N GLU A 192 20.90 1.81 -21.42
CA GLU A 192 22.05 1.20 -20.74
C GLU A 192 21.63 0.45 -19.47
N ALA A 193 20.67 0.98 -18.71
CA ALA A 193 20.07 0.28 -17.58
C ALA A 193 19.27 -0.96 -18.03
N ALA A 194 18.57 -0.88 -19.17
CA ALA A 194 17.88 -2.03 -19.74
C ALA A 194 18.85 -3.18 -20.05
N ARG A 195 20.05 -2.87 -20.56
CA ARG A 195 21.13 -3.86 -20.74
C ARG A 195 21.54 -4.50 -19.41
N ALA A 196 21.66 -3.72 -18.33
CA ALA A 196 22.03 -4.21 -17.00
C ALA A 196 20.97 -5.17 -16.42
N LEU A 197 19.71 -5.05 -16.86
CA LEU A 197 18.59 -5.90 -16.43
C LEU A 197 18.31 -7.08 -17.37
N THR A 198 19.16 -7.36 -18.35
CA THR A 198 18.96 -8.49 -19.28
C THR A 198 19.17 -9.84 -18.59
N GLY A 199 18.45 -10.87 -19.05
CA GLY A 199 18.76 -12.27 -18.75
C GLY A 199 18.00 -12.88 -17.58
N TRP A 200 17.12 -12.15 -16.91
CA TRP A 200 16.28 -12.71 -15.84
C TRP A 200 15.21 -13.66 -16.39
N ALA A 201 15.01 -14.77 -15.69
CA ALA A 201 13.96 -15.75 -15.93
C ALA A 201 13.15 -15.96 -14.65
N VAL A 202 11.87 -16.31 -14.79
CA VAL A 202 10.94 -16.54 -13.67
C VAL A 202 10.52 -18.00 -13.63
N ASN A 203 10.71 -18.64 -12.48
CA ASN A 203 10.12 -19.93 -12.15
C ASN A 203 8.87 -19.71 -11.30
N ARG A 204 7.69 -19.92 -11.90
CA ARG A 204 6.40 -19.66 -11.24
C ARG A 204 6.10 -20.65 -10.12
N ASP A 205 6.54 -21.90 -10.25
CA ASP A 205 6.23 -22.96 -9.28
C ASP A 205 7.04 -22.80 -8.00
N ALA A 206 8.33 -22.49 -8.16
CA ALA A 206 9.25 -22.19 -7.08
C ALA A 206 9.09 -20.75 -6.54
N MET A 207 8.36 -19.89 -7.26
CA MET A 207 8.21 -18.45 -6.95
C MET A 207 9.54 -17.71 -6.88
N THR A 208 10.49 -18.10 -7.74
CA THR A 208 11.84 -17.53 -7.79
C THR A 208 12.14 -16.91 -9.15
N SER A 209 13.15 -16.04 -9.17
CA SER A 209 13.79 -15.55 -10.39
C SER A 209 15.27 -15.92 -10.37
N SER A 210 15.85 -16.09 -11.54
CA SER A 210 17.27 -16.35 -11.69
C SER A 210 17.83 -15.71 -12.95
N LEU A 211 19.10 -15.30 -12.87
CA LEU A 211 19.84 -14.79 -14.02
C LEU A 211 20.28 -15.97 -14.89
N ALA A 212 19.96 -15.93 -16.18
CA ALA A 212 20.49 -16.84 -17.18
C ALA A 212 21.69 -16.17 -17.88
N PRO A 213 22.95 -16.57 -17.58
CA PRO A 213 24.13 -15.82 -18.02
C PRO A 213 24.23 -15.64 -19.54
N LYS A 214 23.83 -16.65 -20.32
CA LYS A 214 23.83 -16.59 -21.79
C LYS A 214 22.85 -15.57 -22.39
N ARG A 215 21.90 -15.08 -21.59
CA ARG A 215 20.91 -14.08 -21.98
C ARG A 215 21.25 -12.69 -21.42
N HIS A 216 22.28 -12.59 -20.59
CA HIS A 216 22.71 -11.33 -19.99
C HIS A 216 23.76 -10.65 -20.87
N ASP A 217 23.66 -9.34 -20.99
CA ASP A 217 24.67 -8.49 -21.60
C ASP A 217 25.79 -8.28 -20.57
N SER A 218 26.94 -8.94 -20.76
CA SER A 218 28.09 -8.81 -19.86
C SER A 218 29.06 -7.69 -20.28
N GLY A 219 28.69 -6.85 -21.24
CA GLY A 219 29.49 -5.71 -21.65
C GLY A 219 29.42 -4.57 -20.65
N ASP A 220 30.35 -3.62 -20.78
CA ASP A 220 30.29 -2.38 -20.02
C ASP A 220 29.05 -1.56 -20.41
N LYS A 221 28.50 -0.88 -19.40
CA LYS A 221 27.28 -0.09 -19.45
C LYS A 221 27.53 1.21 -18.72
N THR A 222 26.99 2.30 -19.25
CA THR A 222 27.07 3.62 -18.59
C THR A 222 25.69 4.08 -18.16
N VAL A 223 25.44 4.13 -16.86
CA VAL A 223 24.16 4.58 -16.30
C VAL A 223 24.42 5.73 -15.34
N LEU A 224 23.77 6.88 -15.58
CA LEU A 224 23.85 8.09 -14.75
C LEU A 224 25.29 8.54 -14.50
N GLY A 225 26.14 8.41 -15.53
CA GLY A 225 27.55 8.79 -15.49
C GLY A 225 28.49 7.75 -14.87
N VAL A 226 27.99 6.60 -14.42
CA VAL A 226 28.81 5.50 -13.88
C VAL A 226 28.97 4.41 -14.94
N THR A 227 30.21 4.09 -15.29
CA THR A 227 30.54 3.05 -16.27
C THR A 227 31.11 1.80 -15.61
N GLY A 228 30.65 0.63 -16.04
CA GLY A 228 31.25 -0.66 -15.70
C GLY A 228 30.39 -1.82 -16.18
N ASN A 229 30.77 -3.05 -15.84
CA ASN A 229 29.95 -4.22 -16.11
C ASN A 229 28.79 -4.32 -15.09
N LEU A 230 27.81 -3.43 -15.26
CA LEU A 230 26.68 -3.29 -14.35
C LEU A 230 25.69 -4.45 -14.51
N ASP A 231 25.26 -5.00 -13.38
CA ASP A 231 24.14 -5.93 -13.25
C ASP A 231 22.94 -5.23 -12.57
N ALA A 232 21.90 -5.99 -12.23
CA ALA A 232 20.72 -5.44 -11.56
C ALA A 232 21.05 -4.80 -10.20
N GLY A 233 21.99 -5.37 -9.44
CA GLY A 233 22.41 -4.83 -8.14
C GLY A 233 23.14 -3.51 -8.30
N GLY A 234 24.13 -3.46 -9.20
CA GLY A 234 24.88 -2.25 -9.52
C GLY A 234 24.02 -1.12 -10.07
N PHE A 235 23.03 -1.44 -10.93
CA PHE A 235 22.04 -0.47 -11.39
C PHE A 235 21.24 0.14 -10.22
N VAL A 236 20.72 -0.69 -9.31
CA VAL A 236 19.99 -0.20 -8.13
C VAL A 236 20.88 0.65 -7.23
N ASP A 237 22.13 0.24 -7.01
CA ASP A 237 23.09 1.01 -6.21
C ASP A 237 23.33 2.40 -6.79
N ILE A 238 23.49 2.54 -8.10
CA ILE A 238 23.66 3.85 -8.76
C ILE A 238 22.42 4.71 -8.55
N VAL A 239 21.24 4.16 -8.84
CA VAL A 239 19.98 4.91 -8.85
C VAL A 239 19.58 5.36 -7.44
N VAL A 240 19.63 4.47 -6.43
CA VAL A 240 19.21 4.80 -5.06
C VAL A 240 20.17 5.78 -4.36
N ASN A 241 21.42 5.86 -4.81
CA ASN A 241 22.41 6.80 -4.27
C ASN A 241 22.41 8.17 -4.96
N ARG A 242 21.62 8.37 -6.02
CA ARG A 242 21.38 9.71 -6.58
C ARG A 242 20.76 10.64 -5.52
N PRO A 243 21.16 11.92 -5.46
CA PRO A 243 20.55 12.90 -4.56
C PRO A 243 19.03 13.07 -4.72
N ASP A 244 18.50 12.86 -5.93
CA ASP A 244 17.06 12.95 -6.21
C ASP A 244 16.29 11.79 -5.55
N SER A 245 16.93 10.63 -5.40
CA SER A 245 16.25 9.43 -4.92
C SER A 245 15.65 9.54 -3.51
N PRO A 246 16.42 9.96 -2.47
CA PRO A 246 15.83 10.11 -1.16
C PRO A 246 14.75 11.18 -1.09
N ARG A 247 14.85 12.24 -1.91
CA ARG A 247 13.81 13.29 -2.00
C ARG A 247 12.52 12.71 -2.58
N PHE A 248 12.62 11.92 -3.65
CA PHE A 248 11.48 11.28 -4.29
C PHE A 248 10.76 10.33 -3.32
N VAL A 249 11.51 9.40 -2.69
CA VAL A 249 10.92 8.41 -1.77
C VAL A 249 10.30 9.08 -0.55
N ALA A 250 10.98 10.06 0.06
CA ALA A 250 10.44 10.83 1.19
C ALA A 250 9.15 11.58 0.81
N SER A 251 9.13 12.23 -0.36
CA SER A 251 7.94 12.93 -0.87
C SER A 251 6.77 11.97 -1.13
N ARG A 252 7.06 10.79 -1.68
CA ARG A 252 6.05 9.74 -1.93
C ARG A 252 5.47 9.19 -0.63
N LEU A 253 6.30 8.94 0.36
CA LEU A 253 5.87 8.47 1.67
C LEU A 253 5.01 9.54 2.38
N TRP A 254 5.45 10.80 2.37
CA TRP A 254 4.65 11.91 2.90
C TRP A 254 3.29 11.98 2.20
N PHE A 255 3.26 11.98 0.87
CA PHE A 255 2.04 12.11 0.08
C PHE A 255 1.02 10.99 0.36
N ARG A 256 1.48 9.77 0.60
CA ARG A 256 0.62 8.59 0.79
C ARG A 256 0.25 8.31 2.25
N LEU A 257 1.06 8.76 3.20
CA LEU A 257 0.84 8.49 4.63
C LEU A 257 0.42 9.74 5.42
N ALA A 258 1.06 10.89 5.18
CA ALA A 258 0.96 12.07 6.05
C ALA A 258 0.03 13.17 5.51
N GLY A 259 0.16 13.59 4.26
CA GLY A 259 -0.65 14.71 3.74
C GLY A 259 -0.63 14.83 2.23
N ALA A 260 -1.73 15.32 1.66
CA ALA A 260 -1.86 15.48 0.21
C ALA A 260 -1.10 16.69 -0.36
N THR A 261 -0.74 17.67 0.47
CA THR A 261 -0.01 18.87 0.06
C THR A 261 1.49 18.58 0.01
N PRO A 262 2.19 18.93 -1.09
CA PRO A 262 3.64 18.85 -1.16
C PRO A 262 4.30 19.63 -0.02
N LEU A 263 5.34 19.06 0.57
CA LEU A 263 6.14 19.73 1.60
C LEU A 263 6.91 20.91 1.02
N ALA A 264 7.10 21.94 1.85
CA ALA A 264 8.12 22.95 1.60
C ALA A 264 9.52 22.30 1.56
N ALA A 265 10.46 22.93 0.85
CA ALA A 265 11.78 22.36 0.60
C ALA A 265 12.55 22.05 1.89
N ASP A 266 12.47 22.94 2.88
CA ASP A 266 13.14 22.79 4.19
C ASP A 266 12.56 21.64 5.01
N ALA A 267 11.24 21.42 4.95
CA ALA A 267 10.58 20.28 5.58
C ALA A 267 10.99 18.96 4.91
N LEU A 268 11.05 18.94 3.58
CA LEU A 268 11.57 17.77 2.85
C LEU A 268 13.03 17.49 3.19
N ASP A 269 13.87 18.52 3.38
CA ASP A 269 15.26 18.37 3.79
C ASP A 269 15.38 17.71 5.17
N ARG A 270 14.53 18.09 6.14
CA ARG A 270 14.46 17.44 7.46
C ARG A 270 14.06 15.95 7.35
N LEU A 271 13.09 15.62 6.50
CA LEU A 271 12.70 14.24 6.23
C LEU A 271 13.86 13.44 5.63
N VAL A 272 14.55 13.99 4.63
CA VAL A 272 15.70 13.36 3.98
C VAL A 272 16.87 13.19 4.96
N ALA A 273 17.09 14.14 5.87
CA ALA A 273 18.08 14.01 6.93
C ALA A 273 17.76 12.84 7.87
N GLY A 274 16.50 12.69 8.29
CA GLY A 274 16.07 11.54 9.11
C GLY A 274 16.08 10.21 8.36
N TYR A 275 15.88 10.24 7.04
CA TYR A 275 16.02 9.06 6.17
C TYR A 275 17.48 8.56 6.13
N GLY A 276 18.43 9.49 6.20
CA GLY A 276 19.85 9.22 6.34
C GLY A 276 20.49 8.60 5.11
N THR A 277 21.81 8.39 5.16
CA THR A 277 22.57 7.75 4.08
C THR A 277 22.25 6.26 3.96
N GLN A 278 21.83 5.63 5.06
CA GLN A 278 21.40 4.23 5.13
C GLN A 278 19.99 4.03 4.57
N ARG A 279 19.27 5.09 4.20
CA ARG A 279 17.91 5.01 3.67
C ARG A 279 16.96 4.23 4.59
N SER A 280 17.00 4.53 5.89
CA SER A 280 16.19 3.85 6.92
C SER A 280 14.74 4.32 6.89
N ILE A 281 13.80 3.41 6.60
CA ILE A 281 12.37 3.73 6.60
C ILE A 281 11.90 4.12 8.01
N GLY A 282 12.37 3.43 9.05
CA GLY A 282 12.08 3.82 10.43
C GLY A 282 12.58 5.23 10.79
N GLY A 283 13.77 5.62 10.30
CA GLY A 283 14.29 6.99 10.48
C GLY A 283 13.44 8.03 9.76
N LEU A 284 13.04 7.75 8.51
CA LEU A 284 12.14 8.61 7.74
C LEU A 284 10.76 8.76 8.41
N LEU A 285 10.17 7.68 8.92
CA LEU A 285 8.89 7.74 9.63
C LEU A 285 8.96 8.58 10.90
N ARG A 286 10.04 8.48 11.68
CA ARG A 286 10.25 9.35 12.84
C ARG A 286 10.33 10.82 12.44
N ALA A 287 11.04 11.14 11.35
CA ALA A 287 11.11 12.50 10.83
C ALA A 287 9.75 13.02 10.36
N VAL A 288 8.95 12.18 9.70
CA VAL A 288 7.56 12.52 9.31
C VAL A 288 6.70 12.86 10.52
N LEU A 289 6.76 12.04 11.58
CA LEU A 289 5.94 12.23 12.78
C LEU A 289 6.40 13.43 13.63
N ALA A 290 7.69 13.78 13.55
CA ALA A 290 8.26 14.95 14.22
C ALA A 290 8.04 16.27 13.46
N GLU A 291 7.70 16.21 12.16
CA GLU A 291 7.51 17.40 11.35
C GLU A 291 6.27 18.20 11.82
N PRO A 292 6.38 19.51 12.10
CA PRO A 292 5.26 20.33 12.56
C PRO A 292 4.00 20.24 11.69
N ALA A 293 4.16 20.10 10.37
CA ALA A 293 3.04 19.91 9.44
C ALA A 293 2.20 18.65 9.76
N PHE A 294 2.76 17.62 10.41
CA PHE A 294 2.01 16.45 10.85
C PHE A 294 1.02 16.76 11.98
N ARG A 295 1.17 17.88 12.70
CA ARG A 295 0.20 18.37 13.70
C ARG A 295 -0.62 19.57 13.22
N ASP A 296 -0.43 20.00 11.98
CA ASP A 296 -1.21 21.08 11.39
C ASP A 296 -2.61 20.56 10.99
N PRO A 297 -3.72 21.14 11.49
CA PRO A 297 -5.07 20.78 11.08
C PRO A 297 -5.36 20.93 9.58
N ALA A 298 -4.56 21.72 8.84
CA ALA A 298 -4.68 21.83 7.39
C ALA A 298 -4.12 20.61 6.64
N THR A 299 -3.29 19.78 7.29
CA THR A 299 -2.70 18.57 6.70
C THR A 299 -3.71 17.43 6.68
N THR A 300 -4.51 17.40 5.62
CA THR A 300 -5.58 16.41 5.44
C THR A 300 -5.20 15.34 4.41
N LEU A 301 -5.86 14.18 4.50
CA LEU A 301 -5.78 13.12 3.51
C LEU A 301 -7.11 12.38 3.41
N VAL A 302 -7.55 12.15 2.17
CA VAL A 302 -8.68 11.27 1.90
C VAL A 302 -8.24 9.83 2.12
N LYS A 303 -8.91 9.10 3.03
CA LYS A 303 -8.64 7.67 3.24
C LYS A 303 -8.87 6.91 1.94
N GLN A 304 -7.91 6.10 1.54
CA GLN A 304 -8.10 5.23 0.37
C GLN A 304 -9.18 4.18 0.69
N PRO A 305 -9.92 3.66 -0.31
CA PRO A 305 -11.03 2.75 -0.05
C PRO A 305 -10.71 1.54 0.84
N VAL A 306 -9.57 0.88 0.63
CA VAL A 306 -9.15 -0.26 1.47
C VAL A 306 -8.79 0.20 2.87
N GLU A 307 -8.08 1.31 3.00
CA GLU A 307 -7.73 1.90 4.32
C GLU A 307 -8.99 2.27 5.11
N TRP A 308 -9.98 2.87 4.44
CA TRP A 308 -11.29 3.21 5.00
C TRP A 308 -12.06 1.96 5.42
N ALA A 309 -12.17 0.95 4.56
CA ALA A 309 -12.95 -0.26 4.84
C ALA A 309 -12.31 -1.06 5.98
N VAL A 310 -10.99 -1.24 5.96
CA VAL A 310 -10.23 -1.88 7.04
C VAL A 310 -10.39 -1.10 8.34
N GLY A 311 -10.30 0.23 8.31
CA GLY A 311 -10.51 1.06 9.49
C GLY A 311 -11.89 0.92 10.10
N LEU A 312 -12.93 0.84 9.27
CA LEU A 312 -14.29 0.63 9.74
C LEU A 312 -14.46 -0.76 10.36
N MET A 313 -13.95 -1.79 9.69
CA MET A 313 -13.95 -3.17 10.20
C MET A 313 -13.18 -3.29 11.53
N ARG A 314 -12.04 -2.59 11.66
CA ARG A 314 -11.25 -2.53 12.92
C ARG A 314 -12.01 -1.84 14.04
N ALA A 315 -12.63 -0.69 13.77
CA ALA A 315 -13.39 0.07 14.75
C ALA A 315 -14.62 -0.71 15.25
N LEU A 316 -15.22 -1.54 14.40
CA LEU A 316 -16.41 -2.32 14.71
C LEU A 316 -16.14 -3.78 15.13
N GLY A 317 -14.87 -4.21 15.12
CA GLY A 317 -14.49 -5.59 15.47
C GLY A 317 -14.97 -6.65 14.47
N VAL A 318 -15.22 -6.27 13.22
CA VAL A 318 -15.72 -7.17 12.17
C VAL A 318 -14.56 -7.74 11.37
N GLN A 319 -14.43 -9.06 11.33
CA GLN A 319 -13.41 -9.71 10.50
C GLN A 319 -13.92 -9.92 9.05
N PRO A 320 -13.14 -9.56 8.02
CA PRO A 320 -13.46 -9.80 6.61
C PRO A 320 -13.90 -11.22 6.27
N SER A 321 -13.32 -12.24 6.93
CA SER A 321 -13.71 -13.65 6.81
C SER A 321 -15.13 -13.97 7.28
N LYS A 322 -15.77 -13.07 8.03
CA LYS A 322 -17.17 -13.20 8.48
C LYS A 322 -18.16 -12.52 7.54
N LEU A 323 -17.67 -11.77 6.55
CA LEU A 323 -18.52 -11.11 5.55
C LEU A 323 -18.75 -12.01 4.33
N PRO A 324 -19.88 -11.87 3.63
CA PRO A 324 -20.07 -12.45 2.30
C PRO A 324 -18.98 -11.96 1.32
N VAL A 325 -18.05 -12.85 0.98
CA VAL A 325 -16.83 -12.49 0.21
C VAL A 325 -17.14 -11.82 -1.12
N THR A 326 -18.20 -12.26 -1.81
CA THR A 326 -18.63 -11.68 -3.09
C THR A 326 -19.10 -10.24 -2.95
N GLN A 327 -19.78 -9.91 -1.85
CA GLN A 327 -20.27 -8.55 -1.59
C GLN A 327 -19.13 -7.64 -1.14
N LEU A 328 -18.20 -8.13 -0.30
CA LEU A 328 -17.00 -7.40 0.10
C LEU A 328 -16.14 -7.05 -1.12
N GLU A 329 -15.82 -8.03 -1.97
CA GLU A 329 -15.06 -7.77 -3.21
C GLU A 329 -15.80 -6.83 -4.17
N ALA A 330 -17.13 -6.96 -4.29
CA ALA A 330 -17.92 -6.06 -5.12
C ALA A 330 -17.90 -4.62 -4.60
N GLY A 331 -17.96 -4.42 -3.28
CA GLY A 331 -17.86 -3.11 -2.65
C GLY A 331 -16.50 -2.46 -2.89
N LEU A 332 -15.40 -3.21 -2.65
CA LEU A 332 -14.04 -2.74 -2.92
C LEU A 332 -13.81 -2.41 -4.40
N ARG A 333 -14.33 -3.23 -5.31
CA ARG A 333 -14.27 -3.00 -6.75
C ARG A 333 -15.11 -1.77 -7.15
N GLY A 334 -16.29 -1.60 -6.58
CA GLY A 334 -17.13 -0.41 -6.78
C GLY A 334 -16.48 0.88 -6.32
N LEU A 335 -15.60 0.79 -5.31
CA LEU A 335 -14.75 1.90 -4.86
C LEU A 335 -13.45 2.06 -5.68
N GLY A 336 -13.17 1.15 -6.61
CA GLY A 336 -12.01 1.22 -7.50
C GLY A 336 -10.69 0.74 -6.90
N GLN A 337 -10.71 0.01 -5.78
CA GLN A 337 -9.49 -0.46 -5.13
C GLN A 337 -9.65 -1.85 -4.51
N VAL A 338 -9.02 -2.85 -5.14
CA VAL A 338 -8.98 -4.25 -4.68
C VAL A 338 -7.52 -4.63 -4.42
N PRO A 339 -7.18 -5.27 -3.28
CA PRO A 339 -5.82 -5.73 -3.02
C PRO A 339 -5.25 -6.58 -4.18
N PHE A 340 -3.95 -6.45 -4.45
CA PHE A 340 -3.25 -7.09 -5.59
C PHE A 340 -3.66 -6.62 -7.00
N GLU A 341 -4.56 -5.64 -7.13
CA GLU A 341 -5.06 -5.15 -8.42
C GLU A 341 -4.82 -3.64 -8.64
N PRO A 342 -3.57 -3.11 -8.57
CA PRO A 342 -3.32 -1.77 -9.06
C PRO A 342 -3.68 -1.66 -10.55
N PRO A 343 -4.29 -0.55 -11.00
CA PRO A 343 -4.76 -0.40 -12.38
C PRO A 343 -3.63 -0.07 -13.36
N SER A 344 -2.47 0.39 -12.87
CA SER A 344 -1.31 0.75 -13.70
C SER A 344 -0.01 0.61 -12.90
N VAL A 345 1.13 0.77 -13.57
CA VAL A 345 2.46 0.82 -12.95
C VAL A 345 2.64 2.03 -12.01
N GLY A 346 1.86 3.10 -12.19
CA GLY A 346 1.79 4.23 -11.26
C GLY A 346 0.96 3.95 -9.99
N GLY A 347 0.38 2.76 -9.87
CA GLY A 347 -0.47 2.36 -8.73
C GLY A 347 -1.90 2.89 -8.85
N TRP A 348 -2.55 3.05 -7.69
CA TRP A 348 -3.90 3.62 -7.58
C TRP A 348 -3.90 5.14 -7.57
N PRO A 349 -5.00 5.77 -8.01
CA PRO A 349 -5.20 7.21 -7.85
C PRO A 349 -5.16 7.62 -6.37
N ALA A 350 -5.13 8.92 -6.11
CA ALA A 350 -5.02 9.46 -4.77
C ALA A 350 -5.94 10.67 -4.56
N ALA A 351 -5.99 11.14 -3.31
CA ALA A 351 -6.71 12.33 -2.89
C ALA A 351 -8.20 12.31 -3.31
N GLN A 352 -8.69 13.35 -3.96
CA GLN A 352 -10.11 13.57 -4.26
C GLN A 352 -10.70 12.57 -5.27
N SER A 353 -9.87 11.77 -5.95
CA SER A 353 -10.31 10.74 -6.90
C SER A 353 -11.29 9.73 -6.28
N TRP A 354 -11.28 9.58 -4.96
CA TRP A 354 -12.15 8.67 -4.20
C TRP A 354 -13.48 9.31 -3.76
N LEU A 355 -13.72 10.58 -4.08
CA LEU A 355 -14.87 11.37 -3.61
C LEU A 355 -15.94 11.59 -4.70
N THR A 356 -16.01 10.69 -5.69
CA THR A 356 -17.05 10.74 -6.72
C THR A 356 -18.41 10.30 -6.17
N THR A 357 -19.50 10.70 -6.82
CA THR A 357 -20.86 10.27 -6.45
C THR A 357 -21.02 8.75 -6.49
N SER A 358 -20.44 8.08 -7.50
CA SER A 358 -20.47 6.61 -7.61
C SER A 358 -19.70 5.94 -6.48
N ALA A 359 -18.53 6.47 -6.11
CA ALA A 359 -17.77 5.99 -4.96
C ALA A 359 -18.54 6.23 -3.65
N GLY A 360 -19.26 7.35 -3.51
CA GLY A 360 -20.14 7.63 -2.38
C GLY A 360 -21.20 6.54 -2.16
N LEU A 361 -21.91 6.15 -3.23
CA LEU A 361 -22.92 5.10 -3.16
C LEU A 361 -22.32 3.72 -2.85
N ALA A 362 -21.21 3.36 -3.51
CA ALA A 362 -20.50 2.11 -3.24
C ALA A 362 -20.00 2.05 -1.78
N ARG A 363 -19.53 3.18 -1.25
CA ARG A 363 -19.09 3.31 0.15
C ARG A 363 -20.24 3.07 1.12
N LEU A 364 -21.40 3.66 0.86
CA LEU A 364 -22.58 3.48 1.71
C LEU A 364 -23.01 2.01 1.76
N HIS A 365 -23.09 1.33 0.61
CA HIS A 365 -23.44 -0.09 0.57
C HIS A 365 -22.43 -0.97 1.31
N LEU A 366 -21.12 -0.71 1.15
CA LEU A 366 -20.10 -1.46 1.88
C LEU A 366 -20.13 -1.15 3.39
N ALA A 367 -20.41 0.10 3.78
CA ALA A 367 -20.54 0.48 5.18
C ALA A 367 -21.75 -0.20 5.84
N GLN A 368 -22.88 -0.30 5.13
CA GLN A 368 -24.07 -1.04 5.57
C GLN A 368 -23.75 -2.51 5.79
N LEU A 369 -23.10 -3.15 4.80
CA LEU A 369 -22.66 -4.54 4.91
C LEU A 369 -21.82 -4.78 6.17
N ILE A 370 -20.83 -3.92 6.42
CA ILE A 370 -19.94 -4.05 7.59
C ILE A 370 -20.73 -3.83 8.89
N ALA A 371 -21.57 -2.78 8.95
CA ALA A 371 -22.32 -2.41 10.15
C ALA A 371 -23.38 -3.45 10.54
N GLU A 372 -24.01 -4.11 9.57
CA GLU A 372 -24.97 -5.20 9.79
C GLU A 372 -24.33 -6.45 10.41
N HIS A 373 -23.02 -6.61 10.26
CA HIS A 373 -22.25 -7.73 10.84
C HIS A 373 -21.49 -7.34 12.12
N ALA A 374 -21.75 -6.15 12.66
CA ALA A 374 -21.18 -5.64 13.90
C ALA A 374 -22.23 -5.59 15.01
N ASP A 375 -21.80 -5.73 16.27
CA ASP A 375 -22.67 -5.38 17.41
C ASP A 375 -22.66 -3.87 17.62
N VAL A 376 -23.62 -3.19 17.01
CA VAL A 376 -23.79 -1.73 17.08
C VAL A 376 -25.11 -1.31 17.72
N SER A 377 -25.78 -2.25 18.39
CA SER A 377 -27.07 -2.02 19.06
C SER A 377 -27.02 -0.90 20.11
N HIS A 378 -25.84 -0.72 20.73
CA HIS A 378 -25.56 0.31 21.72
C HIS A 378 -25.29 1.71 21.11
N ILE A 379 -25.12 1.81 19.79
CA ILE A 379 -24.83 3.07 19.10
C ILE A 379 -26.14 3.75 18.70
N THR A 380 -26.64 4.63 19.57
CA THR A 380 -27.96 5.27 19.46
C THR A 380 -27.92 6.77 19.17
N SER A 381 -26.72 7.35 19.04
CA SER A 381 -26.54 8.78 18.78
C SER A 381 -25.29 9.08 17.95
N ALA A 382 -25.26 10.23 17.29
CA ALA A 382 -24.08 10.69 16.56
C ALA A 382 -22.84 10.76 17.45
N ALA A 383 -22.98 11.15 18.73
CA ALA A 383 -21.87 11.16 19.68
C ALA A 383 -21.30 9.74 19.92
N ALA A 384 -22.18 8.74 20.13
CA ALA A 384 -21.76 7.35 20.28
C ALA A 384 -21.08 6.81 19.01
N ALA A 385 -21.60 7.16 17.83
CA ALA A 385 -20.98 6.80 16.55
C ALA A 385 -19.61 7.47 16.39
N GLY A 386 -19.47 8.74 16.81
CA GLY A 386 -18.20 9.46 16.83
C GLY A 386 -17.17 8.79 17.72
N GLN A 387 -17.57 8.40 18.92
CA GLN A 387 -16.69 7.66 19.84
C GLN A 387 -16.23 6.33 19.24
N ALA A 388 -17.14 5.53 18.69
CA ALA A 388 -16.81 4.24 18.08
C ALA A 388 -15.87 4.40 16.87
N LEU A 389 -16.10 5.43 16.04
CA LEU A 389 -15.32 5.69 14.84
C LEU A 389 -14.10 6.58 15.09
N GLY A 390 -13.84 7.01 16.32
CA GLY A 390 -12.79 7.95 16.72
C GLY A 390 -12.86 9.31 15.99
N VAL A 391 -14.07 9.84 15.81
CA VAL A 391 -14.36 11.19 15.31
C VAL A 391 -14.77 12.06 16.49
N ASP A 392 -14.03 13.15 16.71
CA ASP A 392 -14.23 14.05 17.86
C ASP A 392 -15.49 14.89 17.75
N THR A 393 -15.70 15.48 16.58
CA THR A 393 -16.80 16.41 16.36
C THR A 393 -17.37 16.20 14.97
N TRP A 394 -18.70 16.20 14.90
CA TRP A 394 -19.43 16.24 13.64
C TRP A 394 -19.75 17.69 13.30
N SER A 395 -19.59 18.07 12.03
CA SER A 395 -20.11 19.34 11.52
C SER A 395 -21.63 19.41 11.73
N GLN A 396 -22.18 20.63 11.66
CA GLN A 396 -23.63 20.83 11.75
C GLN A 396 -24.38 20.02 10.68
N ARG A 397 -23.84 19.95 9.47
CA ARG A 397 -24.40 19.19 8.36
C ARG A 397 -24.40 17.68 8.65
N SER A 398 -23.28 17.13 9.13
CA SER A 398 -23.19 15.71 9.48
C SER A 398 -24.12 15.39 10.66
N THR A 399 -24.17 16.24 11.68
CA THR A 399 -25.11 16.08 12.81
C THR A 399 -26.57 16.03 12.35
N GLN A 400 -26.98 16.90 11.42
CA GLN A 400 -28.34 16.88 10.85
C GLN A 400 -28.61 15.59 10.06
N ALA A 401 -27.65 15.13 9.26
CA ALA A 401 -27.80 13.90 8.48
C ALA A 401 -27.85 12.62 9.33
N LEU A 402 -27.22 12.64 10.51
CA LEU A 402 -27.21 11.53 11.46
C LEU A 402 -28.39 11.55 12.44
N ALA A 403 -29.16 12.64 12.47
CA ALA A 403 -30.27 12.80 13.40
C ALA A 403 -31.39 11.76 13.15
N GLY A 404 -31.86 11.13 14.22
CA GLY A 404 -32.94 10.14 14.17
C GLY A 404 -32.52 8.73 13.71
N LEU A 405 -31.27 8.55 13.24
CA LEU A 405 -30.74 7.24 12.91
C LEU A 405 -30.22 6.51 14.16
N ASN A 406 -30.18 5.18 14.13
CA ASN A 406 -29.57 4.34 15.16
C ASN A 406 -28.94 3.07 14.55
N GLY A 407 -28.15 2.34 15.35
CA GLY A 407 -27.59 1.04 15.00
C GLY A 407 -26.81 1.05 13.69
N ALA A 408 -27.03 0.04 12.86
CA ALA A 408 -26.30 -0.14 11.60
C ALA A 408 -26.50 1.02 10.61
N GLN A 409 -27.71 1.60 10.54
CA GLN A 409 -28.00 2.74 9.65
C GLN A 409 -27.20 3.98 10.05
N LEU A 410 -27.16 4.28 11.36
CA LEU A 410 -26.38 5.40 11.89
C LEU A 410 -24.89 5.22 11.64
N VAL A 411 -24.35 4.02 11.93
CA VAL A 411 -22.92 3.73 11.74
C VAL A 411 -22.52 3.80 10.28
N ALA A 412 -23.34 3.24 9.36
CA ALA A 412 -23.05 3.29 7.93
C ALA A 412 -23.02 4.72 7.39
N MET A 413 -23.98 5.56 7.82
CA MET A 413 -24.02 6.98 7.45
C MET A 413 -22.85 7.76 8.05
N ALA A 414 -22.51 7.53 9.33
CA ALA A 414 -21.39 8.18 10.00
C ALA A 414 -20.04 7.81 9.34
N ALA A 415 -19.86 6.56 8.93
CA ALA A 415 -18.67 6.11 8.21
C ALA A 415 -18.53 6.72 6.80
N CYS A 416 -19.62 7.27 6.25
CA CYS A 416 -19.61 7.98 4.97
C CYS A 416 -19.45 9.50 5.12
N ALA A 417 -19.50 10.02 6.34
CA ALA A 417 -19.39 11.45 6.59
C ALA A 417 -17.96 11.97 6.30
N PRO A 418 -17.81 13.23 5.86
CA PRO A 418 -16.51 13.82 5.55
C PRO A 418 -15.49 13.70 6.68
N GLU A 419 -15.92 13.82 7.93
CA GLU A 419 -15.08 13.75 9.13
C GLU A 419 -14.45 12.37 9.37
N TYR A 420 -15.01 11.31 8.78
CA TYR A 420 -14.42 9.97 8.83
C TYR A 420 -13.66 9.62 7.54
N VAL A 421 -14.19 10.03 6.38
CA VAL A 421 -13.60 9.74 5.05
C VAL A 421 -12.32 10.55 4.82
N VAL A 422 -12.27 11.78 5.34
CA VAL A 422 -11.08 12.63 5.31
C VAL A 422 -10.45 12.59 6.69
N SER A 423 -9.28 11.95 6.79
CA SER A 423 -8.50 11.95 8.02
C SER A 423 -7.92 13.36 8.19
N GLN A 424 -8.52 14.10 9.14
CA GLN A 424 -8.17 15.49 9.36
C GLN A 424 -6.83 15.68 9.99
#